data_AF-A0A504XM95-F1
#
_entry.id   AF-A0A504XM95-F1
#
_cell.length_a   1.000
_cell.length_b   1.000
_cell.length_c   1.000
_cell.angle_alpha   90.00
_cell.angle_beta   90.00
_cell.angle_gamma   90.00
#
_symmetry.space_group_name_H-M   'P 1'
#
loop_
_entity.id
_entity.type
_entity.pdbx_description
1 polymer ?
#
loop_
_entity_poly.entity_id
_entity_poly.type
_entity_poly.pdbx_seq_one_letter_code
_entity_poly.pdbx_strand_id
1 'polypeptide(L)'
;MGCDASCLRCKKGTEEGKRDSNVVGSDSKVSRGASAAAFQRSYSEESLEIPVPDCDESLRQSSAADDARDSAAKGARSASTNIYVAEDPNLTCPAELRTIMDNMDLSSISTSSSAPQLFHMSPTERAEVETGTWAWWRQELRNKRVTKDGYHRVQLQDVHTRLTTQHEDNPSTVELDFSSCYMEPTAPYVLGRLFASLQLKELRWITSLRLDGNYFTDDGFGTMLATMSAANEDQTILPLLRQLYLNNMNLDQHSVAGLFAYLFPVDHKAMSSISQKKAFHIAGSPASRPSEAYIAASRRGPKVPLFPSLNVLSLSDNPGVGAEGLIQILRSLLAVHYEPHTVSVMDLSRCGLDRATPKYFREYFEKLSRAMKNGCYPVVPRRFVLIGNQHGIAHLNEIYSPHKTGVQLVL
;
A
#
# COMPACT_ATOMS: atom_id res chain seq x y z
N MET A 1 32.20 -53.64 4.35
CA MET A 1 31.08 -53.56 5.32
C MET A 1 29.81 -53.36 4.51
N GLY A 2 29.01 -54.42 4.35
CA GLY A 2 27.64 -54.38 3.80
C GLY A 2 26.69 -53.68 4.77
N CYS A 3 25.42 -53.37 4.46
CA CYS A 3 24.39 -54.07 3.68
C CYS A 3 23.44 -53.01 3.09
N ASP A 4 23.10 -53.07 1.80
CA ASP A 4 21.97 -53.78 1.15
C ASP A 4 20.57 -53.18 1.34
N ALA A 5 19.94 -52.99 0.19
CA ALA A 5 18.59 -52.51 -0.06
C ALA A 5 17.52 -53.53 0.32
N SER A 6 16.29 -53.07 0.57
CA SER A 6 15.08 -53.88 0.35
C SER A 6 13.87 -53.01 0.02
N CYS A 7 13.45 -53.10 -1.25
CA CYS A 7 12.12 -52.78 -1.71
C CYS A 7 11.12 -53.85 -1.25
N LEU A 8 9.88 -53.50 -0.93
CA LEU A 8 8.77 -54.45 -0.96
C LEU A 8 7.55 -53.86 -1.69
N ARG A 9 7.20 -54.56 -2.77
CA ARG A 9 6.03 -54.40 -3.64
C ARG A 9 4.78 -55.04 -3.01
N CYS A 10 3.65 -54.57 -3.51
CA CYS A 10 2.26 -54.99 -3.29
C CYS A 10 1.99 -56.51 -3.29
N LYS A 11 0.98 -56.91 -2.52
CA LYS A 11 0.12 -58.07 -2.83
C LYS A 11 -1.35 -57.65 -2.89
N LYS A 12 -1.98 -58.14 -3.96
CA LYS A 12 -3.38 -58.04 -4.36
C LYS A 12 -4.14 -59.22 -3.75
N GLY A 13 -5.36 -59.00 -3.26
CA GLY A 13 -6.28 -60.04 -2.83
C GLY A 13 -7.72 -59.60 -3.10
N THR A 14 -8.38 -60.32 -3.99
CA THR A 14 -9.77 -60.18 -4.46
C THR A 14 -10.67 -61.16 -3.70
N GLU A 15 -11.91 -60.77 -3.41
CA GLU A 15 -13.19 -61.54 -3.41
C GLU A 15 -14.24 -60.71 -2.63
N GLU A 16 -15.22 -60.08 -3.28
CA GLU A 16 -16.57 -60.59 -3.64
C GLU A 16 -17.39 -61.19 -2.49
N GLY A 17 -18.51 -60.53 -2.17
CA GLY A 17 -19.56 -61.04 -1.28
C GLY A 17 -20.73 -60.05 -1.17
N LYS A 18 -21.92 -60.51 -1.56
CA LYS A 18 -23.12 -59.77 -2.00
C LYS A 18 -24.21 -59.73 -0.90
N ARG A 19 -25.17 -58.78 -1.06
CA ARG A 19 -26.56 -58.70 -0.50
C ARG A 19 -26.71 -58.32 0.99
N ASP A 20 -27.76 -57.66 1.47
CA ASP A 20 -28.93 -56.95 0.94
C ASP A 20 -29.61 -56.18 2.10
N SER A 21 -30.31 -55.10 1.75
CA SER A 21 -31.56 -54.59 2.37
C SER A 21 -31.62 -53.84 3.72
N ASN A 22 -32.43 -52.77 3.64
CA ASN A 22 -33.31 -52.13 4.63
C ASN A 22 -32.85 -50.92 5.47
N VAL A 23 -33.35 -49.75 5.01
CA VAL A 23 -34.23 -48.80 5.71
C VAL A 23 -34.18 -48.80 7.25
N VAL A 24 -33.84 -47.65 7.86
CA VAL A 24 -34.62 -46.88 8.86
C VAL A 24 -33.85 -45.56 9.12
N GLY A 25 -34.55 -44.42 9.10
CA GLY A 25 -34.01 -43.14 9.53
C GLY A 25 -34.08 -42.95 11.05
N SER A 26 -33.18 -42.14 11.61
CA SER A 26 -33.44 -41.29 12.76
C SER A 26 -32.24 -40.39 13.01
N ASP A 27 -32.54 -39.13 13.30
CA ASP A 27 -31.68 -38.18 14.00
C ASP A 27 -31.03 -38.80 15.24
N SER A 28 -29.77 -38.48 15.49
CA SER A 28 -29.31 -37.96 16.79
C SER A 28 -27.82 -37.58 16.77
N LYS A 29 -27.58 -36.43 17.40
CA LYS A 29 -26.32 -35.87 17.89
C LYS A 29 -25.36 -36.95 18.41
N VAL A 30 -24.05 -36.74 18.26
CA VAL A 30 -23.05 -36.90 19.34
C VAL A 30 -21.65 -36.45 18.90
N SER A 31 -21.05 -35.66 19.80
CA SER A 31 -19.61 -35.53 20.13
C SER A 31 -18.62 -34.83 19.20
N ARG A 32 -18.45 -33.55 19.51
CA ARG A 32 -17.14 -32.87 19.57
C ARG A 32 -16.25 -33.52 20.62
N GLY A 33 -14.98 -33.74 20.28
CA GLY A 33 -13.91 -34.02 21.24
C GLY A 33 -12.53 -33.98 20.57
N ALA A 34 -11.69 -33.05 21.06
CA ALA A 34 -10.21 -32.93 20.97
C ALA A 34 -9.85 -31.46 20.65
N SER A 35 -9.71 -30.57 21.65
CA SER A 35 -8.55 -30.40 22.54
C SER A 35 -7.30 -29.87 21.80
N ALA A 36 -7.07 -28.56 21.90
CA ALA A 36 -5.75 -27.96 21.84
C ALA A 36 -5.71 -26.82 22.88
N ALA A 37 -4.77 -26.94 23.81
CA ALA A 37 -4.67 -26.16 25.03
C ALA A 37 -4.37 -24.67 24.78
N ALA A 38 -5.03 -23.84 25.59
CA ALA A 38 -4.80 -22.41 25.69
C ALA A 38 -3.47 -22.09 26.38
N PHE A 39 -2.64 -21.27 25.74
CA PHE A 39 -1.61 -20.49 26.43
C PHE A 39 -2.26 -19.17 26.87
N GLN A 40 -2.71 -19.11 28.12
CA GLN A 40 -3.01 -17.85 28.79
C GLN A 40 -1.70 -17.23 29.29
N ARG A 41 -1.34 -16.06 28.78
CA ARG A 41 -0.49 -15.11 29.48
C ARG A 41 -1.29 -13.84 29.71
N SER A 42 -1.62 -13.64 30.98
CA SER A 42 -2.17 -12.42 31.55
C SER A 42 -1.18 -11.26 31.36
N TYR A 43 -1.61 -10.21 30.66
CA TYR A 43 -1.09 -8.87 30.86
C TYR A 43 -2.26 -7.96 31.19
N SER A 44 -2.12 -7.29 32.33
CA SER A 44 -3.01 -6.27 32.89
C SER A 44 -3.20 -5.12 31.91
N GLU A 45 -4.46 -4.79 31.64
CA GLU A 45 -4.89 -3.62 30.89
C GLU A 45 -4.56 -2.35 31.70
N GLU A 46 -3.59 -1.57 31.21
CA GLU A 46 -3.60 -0.12 31.38
C GLU A 46 -4.04 0.47 30.04
N SER A 47 -5.27 1.00 30.04
CA SER A 47 -5.94 1.59 28.90
C SER A 47 -5.12 2.77 28.36
N LEU A 48 -4.52 2.60 27.17
CA LEU A 48 -3.98 3.72 26.39
C LEU A 48 -5.10 4.21 25.46
N GLU A 49 -5.87 5.19 25.94
CA GLU A 49 -6.71 6.02 25.08
C GLU A 49 -5.80 6.77 24.10
N ILE A 50 -5.89 6.40 22.81
CA ILE A 50 -5.24 7.12 21.71
C ILE A 50 -6.28 8.12 21.18
N PRO A 51 -6.04 9.44 21.26
CA PRO A 51 -7.01 10.42 20.80
C PRO A 51 -7.18 10.33 19.28
N VAL A 52 -8.43 10.12 18.85
CA VAL A 52 -8.88 10.30 17.48
C VAL A 52 -9.13 11.80 17.27
N PRO A 53 -8.63 12.45 16.22
CA PRO A 53 -8.92 13.86 15.99
C PRO A 53 -10.40 14.06 15.63
N ASP A 54 -11.04 15.03 16.29
CA ASP A 54 -12.37 15.50 15.96
C ASP A 54 -12.36 16.12 14.55
N CYS A 55 -13.17 15.57 13.65
CA CYS A 55 -13.46 16.22 12.38
C CYS A 55 -14.43 17.37 12.65
N ASP A 56 -13.94 18.60 12.52
CA ASP A 56 -14.70 19.84 12.69
C ASP A 56 -15.81 19.93 11.62
N GLU A 57 -17.04 19.59 12.01
CA GLU A 57 -18.22 19.53 11.14
C GLU A 57 -19.02 20.85 11.17
N SER A 58 -18.34 22.00 11.16
CA SER A 58 -19.01 23.29 11.37
C SER A 58 -18.63 24.39 10.38
N LEU A 59 -18.71 24.15 9.07
CA LEU A 59 -18.62 25.27 8.10
C LEU A 59 -19.34 25.05 6.77
N ARG A 60 -20.59 24.54 6.76
CA ARG A 60 -21.49 24.71 5.60
C ARG A 60 -22.95 24.75 5.99
N GLN A 61 -23.52 25.96 6.09
CA GLN A 61 -24.91 26.21 5.69
C GLN A 61 -25.17 27.68 5.37
N SER A 62 -25.99 27.87 4.34
CA SER A 62 -26.67 29.08 3.85
C SER A 62 -25.91 30.03 2.90
N SER A 63 -26.07 29.79 1.60
CA SER A 63 -27.02 30.61 0.80
C SER A 63 -27.07 30.08 -0.65
N ALA A 64 -28.26 29.63 -1.03
CA ALA A 64 -28.69 29.54 -2.42
C ALA A 64 -29.87 30.49 -2.56
N ALA A 65 -29.78 31.46 -3.49
CA ALA A 65 -30.85 31.88 -4.40
C ALA A 65 -30.43 33.13 -5.20
N ASP A 66 -30.45 32.93 -6.52
CA ASP A 66 -31.01 33.78 -7.58
C ASP A 66 -30.31 35.03 -8.14
N ASP A 67 -30.11 34.93 -9.46
CA ASP A 67 -30.38 35.87 -10.55
C ASP A 67 -29.75 37.27 -10.56
N ALA A 68 -28.89 37.54 -11.54
CA ALA A 68 -29.29 38.21 -12.79
C ALA A 68 -28.11 38.78 -13.60
N ARG A 69 -28.19 38.52 -14.90
CA ARG A 69 -27.75 39.24 -16.11
C ARG A 69 -26.90 40.55 -16.03
N ASP A 70 -26.05 40.58 -17.06
CA ASP A 70 -25.74 41.69 -17.99
C ASP A 70 -24.43 42.49 -17.87
N SER A 71 -23.75 42.47 -19.02
CA SER A 71 -23.14 43.60 -19.75
C SER A 71 -21.65 43.95 -19.57
N ALA A 72 -20.90 43.53 -20.60
CA ALA A 72 -20.21 44.39 -21.57
C ALA A 72 -19.14 45.42 -21.12
N ALA A 73 -17.93 45.17 -21.65
CA ALA A 73 -17.14 46.07 -22.52
C ALA A 73 -16.09 47.03 -21.92
N LYS A 74 -14.92 47.00 -22.63
CA LYS A 74 -13.88 48.04 -22.80
C LYS A 74 -13.05 48.36 -21.54
N GLY A 75 -11.73 48.55 -21.59
CA GLY A 75 -10.77 48.77 -22.67
C GLY A 75 -9.60 49.61 -22.10
N ALA A 76 -8.48 49.64 -22.83
CA ALA A 76 -7.34 50.57 -22.71
C ALA A 76 -6.44 50.43 -21.46
N ARG A 77 -5.14 50.12 -21.55
CA ARG A 77 -3.95 50.75 -22.19
C ARG A 77 -3.15 51.66 -21.24
N SER A 78 -1.83 51.44 -21.27
CA SER A 78 -0.71 52.33 -20.86
C SER A 78 -0.38 52.33 -19.35
N ALA A 79 0.87 52.44 -18.89
CA ALA A 79 2.10 52.87 -19.52
C ALA A 79 3.34 52.25 -18.85
N SER A 80 4.36 52.12 -19.68
CA SER A 80 5.79 51.89 -19.45
C SER A 80 6.46 52.89 -18.50
N THR A 81 7.48 52.44 -17.75
CA THR A 81 8.73 53.19 -17.58
C THR A 81 9.90 52.21 -17.40
N ASN A 82 10.78 52.17 -18.40
CA ASN A 82 12.15 51.67 -18.29
C ASN A 82 13.03 52.76 -17.68
N ILE A 83 13.96 52.40 -16.80
CA ILE A 83 15.25 53.08 -16.68
C ILE A 83 16.33 52.00 -16.76
N TYR A 84 17.13 52.07 -17.83
CA TYR A 84 18.42 51.42 -18.00
C TYR A 84 19.50 52.23 -17.25
N VAL A 85 20.62 51.61 -16.87
CA VAL A 85 21.95 51.80 -17.50
C VAL A 85 23.05 51.04 -16.73
N ALA A 86 23.78 50.19 -17.49
CA ALA A 86 25.18 49.72 -17.48
C ALA A 86 25.78 49.10 -16.19
N GLU A 87 26.30 47.85 -16.19
CA GLU A 87 27.54 47.31 -16.85
C GLU A 87 28.79 48.11 -16.43
N ASP A 88 29.91 47.56 -15.92
CA ASP A 88 30.58 46.28 -16.22
C ASP A 88 31.72 45.99 -15.17
N PRO A 89 32.68 45.05 -15.30
CA PRO A 89 33.09 44.10 -14.25
C PRO A 89 34.57 44.24 -13.80
N ASN A 90 34.96 43.56 -12.71
CA ASN A 90 36.21 42.77 -12.61
C ASN A 90 36.57 42.34 -11.17
N LEU A 91 36.76 41.01 -11.05
CA LEU A 91 37.89 40.29 -10.45
C LEU A 91 38.30 40.49 -8.97
N THR A 92 38.67 39.32 -8.39
CA THR A 92 39.56 39.03 -7.25
C THR A 92 39.01 38.96 -5.81
N CYS A 93 38.76 37.72 -5.35
CA CYS A 93 39.22 37.22 -4.02
C CYS A 93 40.74 36.92 -4.09
N PRO A 94 41.50 36.64 -2.99
CA PRO A 94 41.11 36.35 -1.59
C PRO A 94 42.03 36.93 -0.48
N ALA A 95 41.51 37.31 0.70
CA ALA A 95 42.36 37.58 1.89
C ALA A 95 41.64 37.59 3.25
N GLU A 96 40.86 36.59 3.62
CA GLU A 96 40.36 36.45 5.01
C GLU A 96 40.44 34.99 5.50
N LEU A 97 41.67 34.50 5.64
CA LEU A 97 42.01 33.23 6.30
C LEU A 97 43.35 33.40 7.03
N ARG A 98 43.41 34.31 8.00
CA ARG A 98 44.62 34.53 8.83
C ARG A 98 44.39 35.06 10.25
N THR A 99 43.22 34.81 10.84
CA THR A 99 42.92 35.27 12.22
C THR A 99 42.44 34.15 13.15
N ILE A 100 42.82 32.89 12.88
CA ILE A 100 42.51 31.74 13.76
C ILE A 100 43.73 30.82 13.92
N MET A 101 44.93 31.37 14.07
CA MET A 101 46.15 30.58 14.34
C MET A 101 47.17 31.20 15.32
N ASP A 102 46.85 32.28 16.02
CA ASP A 102 47.77 32.90 16.99
C ASP A 102 47.16 33.00 18.40
N ASN A 103 46.74 31.88 18.99
CA ASN A 103 46.49 31.78 20.45
C ASN A 103 46.59 30.33 20.97
N MET A 104 47.60 29.60 20.49
CA MET A 104 48.15 28.44 21.19
C MET A 104 49.62 28.74 21.45
N ASP A 105 49.93 29.33 22.60
CA ASP A 105 50.89 28.73 23.53
C ASP A 105 51.08 29.54 24.82
N LEU A 106 51.19 28.78 25.93
CA LEU A 106 51.82 29.12 27.21
C LEU A 106 51.12 30.10 28.17
N SER A 107 50.37 29.54 29.13
CA SER A 107 50.72 29.69 30.55
C SER A 107 49.94 28.71 31.45
N SER A 108 50.64 27.72 31.95
CA SER A 108 50.27 26.89 33.10
C SER A 108 50.48 27.67 34.40
N ILE A 109 49.41 28.13 35.06
CA ILE A 109 49.41 28.48 36.49
C ILE A 109 48.06 28.08 37.09
N SER A 110 48.10 27.15 38.04
CA SER A 110 46.98 26.83 38.93
C SER A 110 46.78 27.94 39.95
N THR A 111 45.59 28.56 39.97
CA THR A 111 45.04 29.21 41.16
C THR A 111 43.52 29.13 41.13
N SER A 112 42.98 28.55 42.19
CA SER A 112 41.59 28.57 42.62
C SER A 112 40.97 29.97 42.54
N SER A 113 39.89 30.12 41.78
CA SER A 113 38.93 31.21 41.92
C SER A 113 37.56 30.78 41.40
N SER A 114 36.58 30.83 42.28
CA SER A 114 35.20 30.43 42.09
C SER A 114 34.52 31.35 41.06
N ALA A 115 34.41 30.90 39.82
CA ALA A 115 33.52 31.51 38.85
C ALA A 115 32.08 31.00 39.09
N PRO A 116 31.05 31.87 39.08
CA PRO A 116 29.68 31.41 39.14
C PRO A 116 29.43 30.58 37.89
N GLN A 117 29.02 29.33 38.07
CA GLN A 117 28.46 28.53 36.98
C GLN A 117 27.21 29.25 36.49
N LEU A 118 27.37 30.07 35.45
CA LEU A 118 26.28 30.45 34.57
C LEU A 118 25.72 29.14 34.04
N PHE A 119 24.62 28.68 34.63
CA PHE A 119 23.78 27.67 34.05
C PHE A 119 23.34 28.21 32.70
N HIS A 120 24.07 27.83 31.64
CA HIS A 120 23.52 27.82 30.29
C HIS A 120 22.40 26.77 30.31
N MET A 121 21.23 27.17 30.82
CA MET A 121 19.99 26.53 30.44
C MET A 121 19.83 26.85 28.96
N SER A 122 20.32 25.94 28.12
CA SER A 122 19.85 25.83 26.75
C SER A 122 18.32 25.84 26.82
N PRO A 123 17.60 26.67 26.04
CA PRO A 123 16.15 26.59 26.02
C PRO A 123 15.82 25.14 25.70
N THR A 124 15.26 24.41 26.67
CA THR A 124 14.70 23.08 26.40
C THR A 124 13.28 23.29 25.90
N GLU A 125 13.12 24.16 24.90
CA GLU A 125 11.99 24.02 24.00
C GLU A 125 12.28 22.71 23.26
N ARG A 126 11.68 21.61 23.73
CA ARG A 126 11.47 20.47 22.86
C ARG A 126 10.64 21.02 21.71
N ALA A 127 11.29 21.44 20.62
CA ALA A 127 10.61 21.74 19.38
C ALA A 127 9.70 20.55 19.12
N GLU A 128 8.39 20.76 19.18
CA GLU A 128 7.43 19.72 18.90
C GLU A 128 7.76 19.21 17.50
N VAL A 129 8.17 17.94 17.43
CA VAL A 129 8.64 17.40 16.16
C VAL A 129 7.41 17.17 15.31
N GLU A 130 7.26 18.01 14.29
CA GLU A 130 6.09 18.02 13.44
C GLU A 130 5.91 16.66 12.75
N THR A 131 4.68 16.14 12.81
CA THR A 131 4.32 14.84 12.24
C THR A 131 4.59 14.81 10.74
N GLY A 132 5.09 13.69 10.24
CA GLY A 132 5.38 13.54 8.82
C GLY A 132 6.71 14.14 8.37
N THR A 133 7.58 14.57 9.29
CA THR A 133 8.97 14.98 8.98
C THR A 133 9.96 13.83 9.16
N TRP A 134 11.17 13.94 8.57
CA TRP A 134 12.26 12.96 8.82
C TRP A 134 12.74 12.98 10.28
N ALA A 135 12.61 14.11 10.98
CA ALA A 135 12.84 14.19 12.42
C ALA A 135 11.80 13.36 13.19
N TRP A 136 10.52 13.49 12.82
CA TRP A 136 9.43 12.74 13.44
C TRP A 136 9.55 11.24 13.16
N TRP A 137 9.87 10.85 11.93
CA TRP A 137 10.14 9.45 11.59
C TRP A 137 11.22 8.83 12.49
N ARG A 138 12.35 9.52 12.65
CA ARG A 138 13.44 9.07 13.55
C ARG A 138 12.99 8.99 15.01
N GLN A 139 12.11 9.88 15.46
CA GLN A 139 11.51 9.82 16.79
C GLN A 139 10.60 8.60 16.94
N GLU A 140 9.71 8.31 15.98
CA GLU A 140 8.82 7.13 16.04
C GLU A 140 9.61 5.82 16.02
N LEU A 141 10.72 5.77 15.27
CA LEU A 141 11.67 4.65 15.32
C LEU A 141 12.31 4.50 16.70
N ARG A 142 12.81 5.59 17.30
CA ARG A 142 13.38 5.57 18.67
C ARG A 142 12.36 5.14 19.72
N ASN A 143 11.11 5.55 19.54
CA ASN A 143 9.97 5.18 20.37
C ASN A 143 9.48 3.74 20.13
N LYS A 144 10.13 2.99 19.22
CA LYS A 144 9.80 1.59 18.89
C LYS A 144 8.36 1.40 18.42
N ARG A 145 7.76 2.43 17.81
CA ARG A 145 6.39 2.37 17.25
C ARG A 145 6.34 1.73 15.87
N VAL A 146 7.48 1.62 15.18
CA VAL A 146 7.56 0.94 13.89
C VAL A 146 8.11 -0.46 14.05
N THR A 147 9.21 -0.63 14.79
CA THR A 147 9.82 -1.93 15.09
C THR A 147 10.51 -1.89 16.44
N LYS A 148 10.37 -2.94 17.24
CA LYS A 148 11.16 -3.12 18.47
C LYS A 148 12.54 -3.67 18.18
N ASP A 149 12.73 -4.33 17.04
CA ASP A 149 14.00 -4.95 16.69
C ASP A 149 15.10 -3.92 16.43
N GLY A 150 16.26 -4.14 17.06
CA GLY A 150 17.37 -3.20 17.00
C GLY A 150 18.03 -3.14 15.63
N TYR A 151 18.17 -4.29 14.97
CA TYR A 151 18.84 -4.41 13.69
C TYR A 151 18.00 -3.77 12.57
N HIS A 152 16.70 -4.11 12.50
CA HIS A 152 15.80 -3.54 11.50
C HIS A 152 15.55 -2.05 11.75
N ARG A 153 15.56 -1.59 13.00
CA ARG A 153 15.48 -0.15 13.29
C ARG A 153 16.64 0.63 12.68
N VAL A 154 17.87 0.10 12.66
CA VAL A 154 19.02 0.76 12.01
C VAL A 154 18.79 0.86 10.51
N GLN A 155 18.27 -0.19 9.88
CA GLN A 155 17.92 -0.17 8.45
C GLN A 155 16.85 0.87 8.11
N LEU A 156 16.03 1.31 9.06
CA LEU A 156 14.97 2.29 8.85
C LEU A 156 15.40 3.74 9.15
N GLN A 157 16.57 3.99 9.74
CA GLN A 157 16.95 5.34 10.20
C GLN A 157 17.36 6.29 9.07
N ASP A 158 18.11 5.80 8.09
CA ASP A 158 18.78 6.64 7.09
C ASP A 158 18.01 6.76 5.77
N VAL A 159 16.68 6.67 5.83
CA VAL A 159 15.79 6.69 4.65
C VAL A 159 16.03 7.93 3.80
N HIS A 160 16.06 9.12 4.41
CA HIS A 160 16.32 10.38 3.70
C HIS A 160 17.62 10.32 2.90
N THR A 161 18.75 10.01 3.56
CA THR A 161 20.06 9.94 2.90
C THR A 161 20.06 8.93 1.76
N ARG A 162 19.48 7.73 1.97
CA ARG A 162 19.39 6.71 0.92
C ARG A 162 18.56 7.15 -0.27
N LEU A 163 17.44 7.83 -0.06
CA LEU A 163 16.61 8.32 -1.17
C LEU A 163 17.33 9.41 -1.95
N THR A 164 18.01 10.33 -1.26
CA THR A 164 18.80 11.40 -1.91
C THR A 164 19.96 10.83 -2.72
N THR A 165 20.76 9.95 -2.15
CA THR A 165 21.88 9.31 -2.87
C THR A 165 21.39 8.51 -4.08
N GLN A 166 20.34 7.70 -3.92
CA GLN A 166 19.75 6.95 -5.05
C GLN A 166 19.25 7.88 -6.16
N HIS A 167 18.61 8.99 -5.80
CA HIS A 167 18.09 9.95 -6.78
C HIS A 167 19.22 10.70 -7.50
N GLU A 168 20.30 11.07 -6.79
CA GLU A 168 21.49 11.68 -7.38
C GLU A 168 22.21 10.72 -8.34
N ASP A 169 22.34 9.45 -7.96
CA ASP A 169 23.01 8.41 -8.76
C ASP A 169 22.16 7.99 -9.98
N ASN A 170 20.86 7.72 -9.76
CA ASN A 170 19.94 7.33 -10.81
C ASN A 170 18.48 7.74 -10.50
N PRO A 171 18.03 8.92 -10.95
CA PRO A 171 16.69 9.42 -10.66
C PRO A 171 15.57 8.58 -11.29
N SER A 172 15.89 7.69 -12.24
CA SER A 172 14.89 6.84 -12.91
C SER A 172 14.51 5.58 -12.11
N THR A 173 15.30 5.22 -11.09
CA THR A 173 15.11 3.99 -10.29
C THR A 173 15.44 4.25 -8.83
N VAL A 174 14.52 4.92 -8.14
CA VAL A 174 14.60 5.12 -6.68
C VAL A 174 13.74 4.08 -5.99
N GLU A 175 14.34 3.30 -5.10
CA GLU A 175 13.70 2.21 -4.34
C GLU A 175 13.63 2.55 -2.84
N LEU A 176 12.45 2.30 -2.27
CA LEU A 176 12.25 2.27 -0.83
C LEU A 176 11.89 0.85 -0.40
N ASP A 177 12.85 0.18 0.22
CA ASP A 177 12.67 -1.16 0.76
C ASP A 177 12.50 -1.14 2.28
N PHE A 178 11.29 -1.50 2.72
CA PHE A 178 10.89 -1.68 4.12
C PHE A 178 10.50 -3.14 4.39
N SER A 179 11.00 -4.07 3.60
CA SER A 179 10.68 -5.50 3.73
C SER A 179 11.28 -6.11 5.00
N SER A 180 10.59 -7.11 5.55
CA SER A 180 11.02 -7.97 6.65
C SER A 180 11.51 -7.19 7.88
N CYS A 181 10.91 -6.02 8.15
CA CYS A 181 11.34 -5.13 9.22
C CYS A 181 10.76 -5.50 10.60
N TYR A 182 10.07 -6.64 10.71
CA TYR A 182 9.37 -7.12 11.92
C TYR A 182 8.53 -6.01 12.56
N MET A 183 7.70 -5.38 11.72
CA MET A 183 6.98 -4.19 12.11
C MET A 183 5.93 -4.47 13.20
N GLU A 184 5.82 -3.55 14.16
CA GLU A 184 4.84 -3.58 15.24
C GLU A 184 3.42 -3.32 14.71
N PRO A 185 2.36 -3.70 15.45
CA PRO A 185 0.98 -3.38 15.10
C PRO A 185 0.72 -1.87 14.90
N THR A 186 1.54 -1.00 15.52
CA THR A 186 1.44 0.45 15.38
C THR A 186 2.10 1.00 14.10
N ALA A 187 2.92 0.21 13.41
CA ALA A 187 3.70 0.66 12.26
C ALA A 187 2.84 1.19 11.08
N PRO A 188 1.71 0.55 10.70
CA PRO A 188 0.89 1.04 9.59
C PRO A 188 0.38 2.48 9.80
N TYR A 189 0.09 2.87 11.05
CA TYR A 189 -0.35 4.22 11.39
C TYR A 189 0.78 5.25 11.23
N VAL A 190 2.01 4.85 11.57
CA VAL A 190 3.20 5.69 11.39
C VAL A 190 3.55 5.81 9.90
N LEU A 191 3.54 4.69 9.18
CA LEU A 191 3.79 4.66 7.73
C LEU A 191 2.73 5.44 6.95
N GLY A 192 1.46 5.36 7.35
CA GLY A 192 0.38 6.10 6.70
C GLY A 192 0.60 7.60 6.76
N ARG A 193 1.05 8.11 7.92
CA ARG A 193 1.41 9.53 8.09
C ARG A 193 2.70 9.91 7.37
N LEU A 194 3.70 9.02 7.35
CA LEU A 194 4.92 9.23 6.58
C LEU A 194 4.59 9.39 5.09
N PHE A 195 3.85 8.43 4.52
CA PHE A 195 3.44 8.41 3.11
C PHE A 195 2.27 9.34 2.77
N ALA A 196 1.74 10.08 3.74
CA ALA A 196 0.81 11.18 3.54
C ALA A 196 1.49 12.56 3.67
N SER A 197 2.80 12.60 3.94
CA SER A 197 3.50 13.86 4.18
C SER A 197 3.71 14.66 2.90
N LEU A 198 3.16 15.87 2.87
CA LEU A 198 3.37 16.87 1.82
C LEU A 198 4.73 17.57 1.93
N GLN A 199 5.44 17.39 3.06
CA GLN A 199 6.70 18.07 3.35
C GLN A 199 7.91 17.28 2.84
N LEU A 200 7.80 15.96 2.78
CA LEU A 200 8.88 15.06 2.36
C LEU A 200 8.89 14.93 0.83
N LYS A 201 9.57 15.88 0.18
CA LYS A 201 9.67 15.91 -1.29
C LYS A 201 10.33 14.65 -1.85
N GLU A 202 11.18 13.99 -1.07
CA GLU A 202 11.91 12.79 -1.45
C GLU A 202 10.97 11.62 -1.75
N LEU A 203 9.78 11.57 -1.10
CA LEU A 203 8.80 10.53 -1.36
C LEU A 203 8.32 10.54 -2.81
N ARG A 204 8.30 11.72 -3.44
CA ARG A 204 7.84 11.88 -4.83
C ARG A 204 8.79 11.24 -5.84
N TRP A 205 10.02 10.93 -5.44
CA TRP A 205 11.03 10.31 -6.29
C TRP A 205 10.86 8.79 -6.37
N ILE A 206 10.18 8.18 -5.40
CA ILE A 206 10.11 6.72 -5.24
C ILE A 206 9.41 6.10 -6.45
N THR A 207 10.11 5.15 -7.08
CA THR A 207 9.63 4.37 -8.23
C THR A 207 9.28 2.93 -7.88
N SER A 208 9.84 2.41 -6.79
CA SER A 208 9.60 1.07 -6.26
C SER A 208 9.43 1.12 -4.74
N LEU A 209 8.37 0.52 -4.23
CA LEU A 209 8.08 0.40 -2.80
C LEU A 209 7.90 -1.07 -2.45
N ARG A 210 8.69 -1.54 -1.47
CA ARG A 210 8.59 -2.90 -0.95
C ARG A 210 8.22 -2.87 0.52
N LEU A 211 7.16 -3.59 0.85
CA LEU A 211 6.71 -3.80 2.22
C LEU A 211 6.70 -5.27 2.59
N ASP A 212 7.33 -6.14 1.79
CA ASP A 212 7.25 -7.60 1.91
C ASP A 212 7.47 -8.11 3.35
N GLY A 213 6.73 -9.12 3.81
CA GLY A 213 7.00 -9.76 5.11
C GLY A 213 6.58 -8.96 6.35
N ASN A 214 5.76 -7.92 6.21
CA ASN A 214 5.22 -7.15 7.34
C ASN A 214 3.73 -7.45 7.56
N TYR A 215 3.42 -8.29 8.54
CA TYR A 215 2.08 -8.81 8.80
C TYR A 215 1.10 -7.80 9.42
N PHE A 216 0.70 -6.79 8.66
CA PHE A 216 -0.23 -5.76 9.14
C PHE A 216 -1.62 -6.34 9.41
N THR A 217 -2.28 -5.84 10.46
CA THR A 217 -3.70 -6.11 10.68
C THR A 217 -4.53 -5.38 9.64
N ASP A 218 -5.74 -5.87 9.35
CA ASP A 218 -6.64 -5.22 8.40
C ASP A 218 -6.95 -3.77 8.78
N ASP A 219 -7.20 -3.51 10.08
CA ASP A 219 -7.48 -2.15 10.56
C ASP A 219 -6.28 -1.22 10.41
N GLY A 220 -5.07 -1.72 10.71
CA GLY A 220 -3.83 -0.95 10.55
C GLY A 220 -3.55 -0.66 9.08
N PHE A 221 -3.65 -1.67 8.23
CA PHE A 221 -3.42 -1.54 6.79
C PHE A 221 -4.47 -0.65 6.13
N GLY A 222 -5.75 -0.83 6.47
CA GLY A 222 -6.84 0.02 6.02
C GLY A 222 -6.67 1.47 6.45
N THR A 223 -6.26 1.73 7.70
CA THR A 223 -5.98 3.09 8.19
C THR A 223 -4.81 3.73 7.44
N MET A 224 -3.74 2.95 7.17
CA MET A 224 -2.60 3.42 6.38
C MET A 224 -3.06 3.87 4.99
N LEU A 225 -3.78 3.02 4.27
CA LEU A 225 -4.29 3.31 2.93
C LEU A 225 -5.26 4.49 2.92
N ALA A 226 -6.17 4.57 3.91
CA ALA A 226 -7.11 5.67 4.05
C ALA A 226 -6.41 7.02 4.30
N THR A 227 -5.41 7.03 5.17
CA THR A 227 -4.62 8.23 5.49
C THR A 227 -3.86 8.71 4.26
N MET A 228 -3.17 7.80 3.57
CA MET A 228 -2.46 8.13 2.34
C MET A 228 -3.43 8.63 1.27
N SER A 229 -4.56 7.95 1.07
CA SER A 229 -5.55 8.33 0.06
C SER A 229 -6.17 9.70 0.33
N ALA A 230 -6.44 10.06 1.58
CA ALA A 230 -6.98 11.38 1.92
C ALA A 230 -6.01 12.49 1.51
N ALA A 231 -4.71 12.34 1.82
CA ALA A 231 -3.69 13.29 1.38
C ALA A 231 -3.50 13.29 -0.15
N ASN A 232 -3.66 12.14 -0.79
CA ASN A 232 -3.48 11.98 -2.23
C ASN A 232 -4.56 12.68 -3.07
N GLU A 233 -5.74 12.94 -2.51
CA GLU A 233 -6.81 13.73 -3.14
C GLU A 233 -6.44 15.22 -3.25
N ASP A 234 -5.59 15.72 -2.33
CA ASP A 234 -5.09 17.11 -2.38
C ASP A 234 -3.84 17.22 -3.26
N GLN A 235 -2.88 16.31 -3.06
CA GLN A 235 -1.66 16.24 -3.87
C GLN A 235 -1.15 14.80 -3.94
N THR A 236 -0.91 14.31 -5.16
CA THR A 236 -0.36 12.96 -5.33
C THR A 236 1.02 12.84 -4.67
N ILE A 237 1.15 11.99 -3.63
CA ILE A 237 2.38 11.89 -2.81
C ILE A 237 3.45 11.03 -3.49
N LEU A 238 3.04 9.92 -4.09
CA LEU A 238 3.91 8.92 -4.73
C LEU A 238 3.62 8.86 -6.26
N PRO A 239 3.77 9.96 -7.01
CA PRO A 239 3.35 10.05 -8.41
C PRO A 239 4.16 9.16 -9.35
N LEU A 240 5.41 8.83 -8.99
CA LEU A 240 6.32 8.03 -9.82
C LEU A 240 6.33 6.55 -9.46
N LEU A 241 5.55 6.12 -8.46
CA LEU A 241 5.57 4.74 -8.00
C LEU A 241 5.02 3.80 -9.08
N ARG A 242 5.91 2.97 -9.63
CA ARG A 242 5.62 2.00 -10.70
C ARG A 242 5.55 0.58 -10.20
N GLN A 243 6.21 0.28 -9.09
CA GLN A 243 6.35 -1.09 -8.57
C GLN A 243 5.95 -1.12 -7.10
N LEU A 244 4.98 -1.97 -6.76
CA LEU A 244 4.53 -2.18 -5.40
C LEU A 244 4.62 -3.66 -5.05
N TYR A 245 5.35 -3.96 -3.99
CA TYR A 245 5.57 -5.32 -3.49
C TYR A 245 4.98 -5.46 -2.08
N LEU A 246 3.98 -6.32 -1.96
CA LEU A 246 3.26 -6.66 -0.72
C LEU A 246 3.27 -8.17 -0.52
N ASN A 247 4.44 -8.79 -0.74
CA ASN A 247 4.58 -10.24 -0.70
C ASN A 247 4.65 -10.75 0.74
N ASN A 248 4.10 -11.92 1.03
CA ASN A 248 4.16 -12.55 2.36
C ASN A 248 3.71 -11.60 3.49
N MET A 249 2.63 -10.86 3.26
CA MET A 249 2.04 -9.89 4.20
C MET A 249 0.90 -10.48 5.03
N ASN A 250 0.57 -11.77 4.83
CA ASN A 250 -0.64 -12.42 5.34
C ASN A 250 -1.94 -11.73 4.86
N LEU A 251 -1.96 -11.31 3.58
CA LEU A 251 -3.18 -10.76 2.98
C LEU A 251 -4.24 -11.84 2.79
N ASP A 252 -5.49 -11.47 3.05
CA ASP A 252 -6.67 -12.28 2.78
C ASP A 252 -7.61 -11.62 1.76
N GLN A 253 -8.81 -12.19 1.55
CA GLN A 253 -9.81 -11.63 0.64
C GLN A 253 -10.28 -10.20 1.00
N HIS A 254 -10.27 -9.84 2.29
CA HIS A 254 -10.66 -8.51 2.76
C HIS A 254 -9.54 -7.51 2.52
N SER A 255 -8.29 -7.90 2.80
CA SER A 255 -7.13 -7.04 2.56
C SER A 255 -6.96 -6.69 1.10
N VAL A 256 -7.12 -7.66 0.19
CA VAL A 256 -7.02 -7.38 -1.26
C VAL A 256 -8.19 -6.53 -1.76
N ALA A 257 -9.42 -6.75 -1.27
CA ALA A 257 -10.56 -5.92 -1.64
C ALA A 257 -10.34 -4.46 -1.20
N GLY A 258 -9.86 -4.25 0.03
CA GLY A 258 -9.47 -2.95 0.57
C GLY A 258 -8.39 -2.27 -0.25
N LEU A 259 -7.26 -2.95 -0.47
CA LEU A 259 -6.16 -2.46 -1.29
C LEU A 259 -6.63 -2.01 -2.68
N PHE A 260 -7.39 -2.86 -3.38
CA PHE A 260 -7.82 -2.60 -4.75
C PHE A 260 -8.77 -1.41 -4.85
N ALA A 261 -9.55 -1.11 -3.82
CA ALA A 261 -10.39 0.09 -3.83
C ALA A 261 -9.58 1.38 -3.86
N TYR A 262 -8.37 1.39 -3.27
CA TYR A 262 -7.46 2.54 -3.29
C TYR A 262 -6.55 2.57 -4.52
N LEU A 263 -6.10 1.41 -4.99
CA LEU A 263 -5.28 1.34 -6.21
C LEU A 263 -6.09 1.65 -7.47
N PHE A 264 -7.33 1.16 -7.53
CA PHE A 264 -8.21 1.28 -8.71
C PHE A 264 -9.61 1.76 -8.29
N PRO A 265 -9.78 3.05 -7.95
CA PRO A 265 -11.07 3.58 -7.53
C PRO A 265 -12.18 3.30 -8.54
N VAL A 266 -13.33 2.88 -8.01
CA VAL A 266 -14.52 2.55 -8.80
C VAL A 266 -15.45 3.75 -8.87
N ASP A 267 -15.90 4.12 -10.07
CA ASP A 267 -16.96 5.11 -10.24
C ASP A 267 -18.30 4.49 -9.87
N HIS A 268 -18.67 4.57 -8.59
CA HIS A 268 -19.93 4.04 -8.09
C HIS A 268 -21.16 4.71 -8.71
N LYS A 269 -21.06 5.96 -9.19
CA LYS A 269 -22.17 6.63 -9.89
C LYS A 269 -22.37 6.00 -11.26
N ALA A 270 -21.31 5.84 -12.04
CA ALA A 270 -21.39 5.17 -13.33
C ALA A 270 -21.79 3.69 -13.17
N MET A 271 -21.22 2.99 -12.18
CA MET A 271 -21.54 1.59 -11.90
C MET A 271 -23.02 1.39 -11.52
N SER A 272 -23.60 2.26 -10.70
CA SER A 272 -25.02 2.18 -10.33
C SER A 272 -25.99 2.47 -11.49
N SER A 273 -25.55 3.19 -12.52
CA SER A 273 -26.33 3.41 -13.74
C SER A 273 -26.42 2.18 -14.65
N ILE A 274 -25.54 1.19 -14.46
CA ILE A 274 -25.57 -0.07 -15.20
C ILE A 274 -26.66 -0.96 -14.60
N SER A 275 -27.68 -1.26 -15.41
CA SER A 275 -28.71 -2.25 -15.05
C SER A 275 -28.07 -3.53 -14.50
N GLN A 276 -28.63 -4.13 -13.44
CA GLN A 276 -28.13 -5.38 -12.88
C GLN A 276 -27.97 -6.50 -13.93
N LYS A 277 -28.82 -6.56 -14.97
CA LYS A 277 -28.66 -7.52 -16.08
C LYS A 277 -27.42 -7.28 -16.96
N LYS A 278 -26.84 -6.08 -16.88
CA LYS A 278 -25.66 -5.65 -17.65
C LYS A 278 -24.39 -5.55 -16.81
N ALA A 279 -24.48 -5.63 -15.49
CA ALA A 279 -23.32 -5.56 -14.62
C ALA A 279 -22.34 -6.72 -14.87
N PHE A 280 -21.05 -6.44 -14.71
CA PHE A 280 -19.99 -7.44 -14.85
C PHE A 280 -19.86 -8.20 -13.54
N HIS A 281 -20.33 -9.45 -13.54
CA HIS A 281 -20.29 -10.30 -12.37
C HIS A 281 -19.07 -11.23 -12.46
N ILE A 282 -18.48 -11.62 -11.35
CA ILE A 282 -17.63 -12.82 -11.27
C ILE A 282 -18.20 -13.64 -10.12
N ALA A 283 -18.36 -14.95 -10.33
CA ALA A 283 -18.97 -15.82 -9.33
C ALA A 283 -20.36 -15.31 -8.88
N GLY A 284 -21.16 -14.77 -9.81
CA GLY A 284 -22.54 -14.33 -9.55
C GLY A 284 -22.70 -12.97 -8.87
N SER A 285 -21.64 -12.22 -8.56
CA SER A 285 -21.75 -10.88 -7.94
C SER A 285 -20.83 -9.85 -8.62
N PRO A 286 -21.20 -8.56 -8.65
CA PRO A 286 -20.34 -7.49 -9.15
C PRO A 286 -19.26 -7.12 -8.12
N ALA A 287 -18.40 -6.15 -8.46
CA ALA A 287 -17.49 -5.53 -7.50
C ALA A 287 -18.26 -4.98 -6.29
N SER A 288 -17.91 -5.49 -5.10
CA SER A 288 -18.46 -5.03 -3.83
C SER A 288 -17.61 -3.90 -3.26
N ARG A 289 -18.24 -3.09 -2.40
CA ARG A 289 -17.51 -2.17 -1.55
C ARG A 289 -16.68 -2.96 -0.53
N PRO A 290 -15.43 -2.56 -0.24
CA PRO A 290 -14.63 -3.12 0.85
C PRO A 290 -15.32 -3.01 2.21
N SER A 291 -14.84 -3.79 3.18
CA SER A 291 -15.31 -3.76 4.57
C SER A 291 -15.03 -2.40 5.23
N GLU A 292 -15.70 -2.14 6.35
CA GLU A 292 -15.55 -0.88 7.09
C GLU A 292 -14.11 -0.64 7.56
N ALA A 293 -13.36 -1.70 7.90
CA ALA A 293 -11.92 -1.61 8.24
C ALA A 293 -11.09 -0.84 7.20
N TYR A 294 -11.51 -0.86 5.93
CA TYR A 294 -10.83 -0.21 4.82
C TYR A 294 -11.49 1.07 4.33
N ILE A 295 -12.69 1.46 4.80
CA ILE A 295 -13.35 2.69 4.34
C ILE A 295 -14.11 3.43 5.46
N ALA A 296 -13.75 3.20 6.72
CA ALA A 296 -14.43 3.75 7.89
C ALA A 296 -14.52 5.29 7.85
N ALA A 297 -13.46 5.97 7.44
CA ALA A 297 -13.36 7.43 7.48
C ALA A 297 -14.09 8.15 6.33
N SER A 298 -14.36 7.48 5.20
CA SER A 298 -14.96 8.13 4.02
C SER A 298 -16.12 7.31 3.45
N ARG A 299 -17.35 7.73 3.74
CA ARG A 299 -18.54 7.13 3.11
C ARG A 299 -18.51 7.21 1.57
N ARG A 300 -17.72 8.10 0.98
CA ARG A 300 -17.67 8.33 -0.47
C ARG A 300 -16.63 7.49 -1.23
N GLY A 301 -15.70 6.82 -0.54
CA GLY A 301 -14.60 6.08 -1.19
C GLY A 301 -13.59 7.02 -1.88
N PRO A 302 -12.42 6.50 -2.30
CA PRO A 302 -11.44 7.27 -3.05
C PRO A 302 -11.94 7.59 -4.46
N LYS A 303 -11.46 8.68 -5.06
CA LYS A 303 -11.72 9.05 -6.46
C LYS A 303 -10.46 9.03 -7.30
N VAL A 304 -9.32 9.33 -6.69
CA VAL A 304 -8.01 9.35 -7.34
C VAL A 304 -7.24 8.07 -6.97
N PRO A 305 -6.62 7.37 -7.92
CA PRO A 305 -5.79 6.20 -7.63
C PRO A 305 -4.63 6.59 -6.71
N LEU A 306 -4.37 5.75 -5.71
CA LEU A 306 -3.29 6.01 -4.75
C LEU A 306 -1.92 6.12 -5.45
N PHE A 307 -1.70 5.29 -6.47
CA PHE A 307 -0.48 5.23 -7.26
C PHE A 307 -0.81 5.28 -8.77
N PRO A 308 -0.95 6.47 -9.37
CA PRO A 308 -1.41 6.59 -10.76
C PRO A 308 -0.45 5.98 -11.79
N SER A 309 0.84 5.86 -11.46
CA SER A 309 1.87 5.28 -12.34
C SER A 309 2.08 3.77 -12.14
N LEU A 310 1.27 3.11 -11.31
CA LEU A 310 1.48 1.72 -10.93
C LEU A 310 1.43 0.79 -12.14
N ASN A 311 2.50 0.03 -12.34
CA ASN A 311 2.69 -0.85 -13.50
C ASN A 311 2.99 -2.30 -13.10
N VAL A 312 3.56 -2.53 -11.92
CA VAL A 312 3.84 -3.84 -11.34
C VAL A 312 3.24 -3.90 -9.95
N LEU A 313 2.35 -4.87 -9.72
CA LEU A 313 1.80 -5.19 -8.41
C LEU A 313 2.13 -6.64 -8.07
N SER A 314 2.87 -6.85 -7.00
CA SER A 314 3.23 -8.19 -6.52
C SER A 314 2.58 -8.46 -5.18
N LEU A 315 1.73 -9.50 -5.13
CA LEU A 315 1.03 -9.97 -3.94
C LEU A 315 1.43 -11.42 -3.62
N SER A 316 2.61 -11.86 -4.07
CA SER A 316 3.02 -13.25 -3.98
C SER A 316 3.12 -13.72 -2.52
N ASP A 317 3.06 -15.03 -2.31
CA ASP A 317 3.23 -15.63 -0.99
C ASP A 317 2.18 -15.19 0.05
N ASN A 318 0.98 -14.81 -0.41
CA ASN A 318 -0.17 -14.55 0.45
C ASN A 318 -1.24 -15.64 0.26
N PRO A 319 -1.09 -16.82 0.90
CA PRO A 319 -2.02 -17.94 0.72
C PRO A 319 -3.45 -17.64 1.19
N GLY A 320 -3.62 -16.65 2.09
CA GLY A 320 -4.93 -16.19 2.55
C GLY A 320 -5.79 -15.55 1.46
N VAL A 321 -5.19 -15.08 0.36
CA VAL A 321 -5.93 -14.51 -0.78
C VAL A 321 -6.91 -15.56 -1.34
N GLY A 322 -6.42 -16.76 -1.65
CA GLY A 322 -7.24 -17.87 -2.09
C GLY A 322 -8.15 -17.56 -3.28
N ALA A 323 -9.18 -18.40 -3.48
CA ALA A 323 -10.16 -18.22 -4.54
C ALA A 323 -11.05 -16.98 -4.34
N GLU A 324 -11.44 -16.70 -3.10
CA GLU A 324 -12.30 -15.54 -2.78
C GLU A 324 -11.58 -14.21 -3.03
N GLY A 325 -10.31 -14.09 -2.64
CA GLY A 325 -9.49 -12.92 -2.93
C GLY A 325 -9.26 -12.75 -4.43
N LEU A 326 -9.03 -13.83 -5.18
CA LEU A 326 -8.99 -13.78 -6.65
C LEU A 326 -10.30 -13.25 -7.23
N ILE A 327 -11.46 -13.74 -6.74
CA ILE A 327 -12.77 -13.23 -7.17
C ILE A 327 -12.86 -11.72 -6.93
N GLN A 328 -12.43 -11.23 -5.76
CA GLN A 328 -12.45 -9.78 -5.47
C GLN A 328 -11.55 -8.99 -6.40
N ILE A 329 -10.33 -9.48 -6.67
CA ILE A 329 -9.39 -8.90 -7.63
C ILE A 329 -10.05 -8.80 -9.01
N LEU A 330 -10.55 -9.91 -9.56
CA LEU A 330 -11.15 -9.94 -10.90
C LEU A 330 -12.42 -9.07 -11.00
N ARG A 331 -13.22 -8.99 -9.93
CA ARG A 331 -14.37 -8.09 -9.85
C ARG A 331 -13.93 -6.64 -9.90
N SER A 332 -12.94 -6.26 -9.10
CA SER A 332 -12.39 -4.90 -9.07
C SER A 332 -11.84 -4.51 -10.45
N LEU A 333 -11.06 -5.38 -11.09
CA LEU A 333 -10.50 -5.12 -12.43
C LEU A 333 -11.56 -4.95 -13.52
N LEU A 334 -12.73 -5.58 -13.39
CA LEU A 334 -13.86 -5.45 -14.33
C LEU A 334 -14.83 -4.31 -13.99
N ALA A 335 -14.63 -3.63 -12.87
CA ALA A 335 -15.52 -2.57 -12.45
C ALA A 335 -15.48 -1.37 -13.42
N VAL A 336 -16.38 -0.41 -13.17
CA VAL A 336 -16.34 0.86 -13.89
C VAL A 336 -15.39 1.79 -13.16
N HIS A 337 -14.33 2.24 -13.83
CA HIS A 337 -13.34 3.16 -13.26
C HIS A 337 -13.45 4.54 -13.87
N TYR A 338 -12.91 5.54 -13.17
CA TYR A 338 -12.85 6.93 -13.66
C TYR A 338 -11.96 7.07 -14.90
N GLU A 339 -10.86 6.31 -14.95
CA GLU A 339 -9.85 6.43 -15.99
C GLU A 339 -9.28 5.06 -16.40
N PRO A 340 -8.85 4.89 -17.67
CA PRO A 340 -8.16 3.68 -18.11
C PRO A 340 -6.83 3.48 -17.34
N HIS A 341 -6.63 2.29 -16.80
CA HIS A 341 -5.37 1.91 -16.16
C HIS A 341 -4.81 0.63 -16.79
N THR A 342 -3.51 0.62 -17.06
CA THR A 342 -2.82 -0.57 -17.57
C THR A 342 -1.75 -1.01 -16.56
N VAL A 343 -1.87 -2.25 -16.10
CA VAL A 343 -0.85 -2.88 -15.25
C VAL A 343 -0.07 -3.86 -16.12
N SER A 344 1.26 -3.76 -16.18
CA SER A 344 2.05 -4.71 -16.97
C SER A 344 2.14 -6.09 -16.32
N VAL A 345 2.23 -6.13 -14.99
CA VAL A 345 2.38 -7.38 -14.24
C VAL A 345 1.56 -7.34 -12.96
N MET A 346 0.71 -8.36 -12.78
CA MET A 346 0.07 -8.68 -11.52
C MET A 346 0.55 -10.07 -11.08
N ASP A 347 1.38 -10.12 -10.05
CA ASP A 347 1.92 -11.37 -9.52
C ASP A 347 1.07 -11.88 -8.36
N LEU A 348 0.45 -13.04 -8.57
CA LEU A 348 -0.38 -13.81 -7.63
C LEU A 348 0.21 -15.21 -7.42
N SER A 349 1.54 -15.33 -7.50
CA SER A 349 2.26 -16.57 -7.24
C SER A 349 2.10 -17.01 -5.79
N ARG A 350 1.85 -18.31 -5.57
CA ARG A 350 1.70 -18.91 -4.22
C ARG A 350 0.64 -18.22 -3.34
N CYS A 351 -0.44 -17.74 -3.95
CA CYS A 351 -1.55 -17.06 -3.28
C CYS A 351 -2.68 -18.01 -2.84
N GLY A 352 -2.43 -19.32 -2.76
CA GLY A 352 -3.43 -20.29 -2.32
C GLY A 352 -4.57 -20.52 -3.31
N LEU A 353 -4.33 -20.26 -4.61
CA LEU A 353 -5.35 -20.42 -5.65
C LEU A 353 -5.67 -21.90 -5.87
N ASP A 354 -6.97 -22.21 -5.95
CA ASP A 354 -7.50 -23.57 -5.97
C ASP A 354 -7.92 -24.05 -7.38
N ARG A 355 -8.57 -25.22 -7.46
CA ARG A 355 -9.06 -25.81 -8.71
C ARG A 355 -10.20 -25.03 -9.39
N ALA A 356 -10.88 -24.13 -8.69
CA ALA A 356 -11.94 -23.31 -9.25
C ALA A 356 -11.39 -22.09 -10.02
N THR A 357 -10.13 -21.71 -9.77
CA THR A 357 -9.41 -20.59 -10.42
C THR A 357 -9.62 -20.47 -11.94
N PRO A 358 -9.47 -21.54 -12.77
CA PRO A 358 -9.76 -21.49 -14.20
C PRO A 358 -11.13 -20.91 -14.58
N LYS A 359 -12.16 -21.24 -13.79
CA LYS A 359 -13.54 -20.81 -14.05
C LYS A 359 -13.66 -19.30 -13.93
N TYR A 360 -13.05 -18.69 -12.92
CA TYR A 360 -13.15 -17.24 -12.69
C TYR A 360 -12.37 -16.45 -13.74
N PHE A 361 -11.21 -16.93 -14.17
CA PHE A 361 -10.50 -16.32 -15.30
C PHE A 361 -11.31 -16.41 -16.61
N ARG A 362 -11.96 -17.55 -16.88
CA ARG A 362 -12.84 -17.68 -18.05
C ARG A 362 -13.97 -16.65 -18.00
N GLU A 363 -14.66 -16.56 -16.85
CA GLU A 363 -15.70 -15.54 -16.63
C GLU A 363 -15.17 -14.10 -16.81
N TYR A 364 -13.94 -13.83 -16.35
CA TYR A 364 -13.29 -12.54 -16.50
C TYR A 364 -13.07 -12.18 -17.98
N PHE A 365 -12.46 -13.08 -18.74
CA PHE A 365 -12.14 -12.83 -20.15
C PHE A 365 -13.38 -12.74 -21.04
N GLU A 366 -14.43 -13.52 -20.76
CA GLU A 366 -15.72 -13.41 -21.44
C GLU A 366 -16.32 -11.99 -21.27
N LYS A 367 -16.21 -11.43 -20.07
CA LYS A 367 -16.81 -10.14 -19.71
C LYS A 367 -15.93 -8.95 -20.07
N LEU A 368 -14.61 -9.11 -20.10
CA LEU A 368 -13.63 -8.05 -20.38
C LEU A 368 -13.92 -7.34 -21.71
N SER A 369 -14.15 -8.11 -22.78
CA SER A 369 -14.42 -7.55 -24.11
C SER A 369 -15.68 -6.67 -24.13
N ARG A 370 -16.70 -7.02 -23.34
CA ARG A 370 -17.94 -6.26 -23.20
C ARG A 370 -17.72 -5.01 -22.35
N ALA A 371 -16.94 -5.10 -21.28
CA ALA A 371 -16.58 -3.95 -20.44
C ALA A 371 -15.82 -2.88 -21.23
N MET A 372 -14.86 -3.30 -22.06
CA MET A 372 -14.13 -2.39 -22.96
C MET A 372 -15.07 -1.72 -23.98
N LYS A 373 -15.95 -2.49 -24.64
CA LYS A 373 -16.90 -1.95 -25.64
C LYS A 373 -17.90 -0.96 -25.04
N ASN A 374 -18.25 -1.15 -23.77
CA ASN A 374 -19.20 -0.28 -23.07
C ASN A 374 -18.55 0.99 -22.48
N GLY A 375 -17.24 1.21 -22.69
CA GLY A 375 -16.54 2.36 -22.15
C GLY A 375 -16.41 2.34 -20.62
N CYS A 376 -16.39 1.15 -20.00
CA CYS A 376 -16.31 1.01 -18.55
C CYS A 376 -14.88 1.14 -17.99
N TYR A 377 -13.89 1.35 -18.86
CA TYR A 377 -12.47 1.50 -18.50
C TYR A 377 -11.96 0.43 -17.51
N PRO A 378 -12.15 -0.88 -17.78
CA PRO A 378 -11.63 -1.92 -16.90
C PRO A 378 -10.11 -1.82 -16.77
N VAL A 379 -9.59 -2.21 -15.61
CA VAL A 379 -8.15 -2.35 -15.39
C VAL A 379 -7.70 -3.68 -15.98
N VAL A 380 -6.75 -3.64 -16.92
CA VAL A 380 -6.32 -4.85 -17.64
C VAL A 380 -4.84 -5.12 -17.38
N PRO A 381 -4.53 -6.14 -16.54
CA PRO A 381 -3.17 -6.62 -16.41
C PRO A 381 -2.71 -7.28 -17.72
N ARG A 382 -1.55 -6.88 -18.27
CA ARG A 382 -0.96 -7.55 -19.44
C ARG A 382 -0.51 -8.97 -19.09
N ARG A 383 -0.08 -9.19 -17.85
CA ARG A 383 0.37 -10.49 -17.37
C ARG A 383 -0.13 -10.76 -15.96
N PHE A 384 -0.75 -11.91 -15.77
CA PHE A 384 -0.94 -12.53 -14.45
C PHE A 384 0.13 -13.59 -14.26
N VAL A 385 0.88 -13.52 -13.16
CA VAL A 385 1.85 -14.56 -12.78
C VAL A 385 1.22 -15.39 -11.66
N LEU A 386 1.12 -16.70 -11.86
CA LEU A 386 0.35 -17.62 -11.01
C LEU A 386 1.23 -18.78 -10.49
N ILE A 387 2.55 -18.59 -10.48
CA ILE A 387 3.54 -19.65 -10.23
C ILE A 387 3.37 -20.24 -8.83
N GLY A 388 3.45 -21.56 -8.71
CA GLY A 388 3.46 -22.25 -7.42
C GLY A 388 2.12 -22.32 -6.70
N ASN A 389 1.00 -22.03 -7.37
CA ASN A 389 -0.33 -22.36 -6.84
C ASN A 389 -0.60 -23.87 -7.01
N GLN A 390 -1.02 -24.55 -5.92
CA GLN A 390 -1.05 -26.02 -5.79
C GLN A 390 -1.94 -26.75 -6.80
N HIS A 391 -2.86 -26.04 -7.45
CA HIS A 391 -3.80 -26.58 -8.41
C HIS A 391 -3.69 -25.81 -9.72
N GLY A 392 -2.75 -26.26 -10.55
CA GLY A 392 -2.37 -25.61 -11.79
C GLY A 392 -3.53 -25.52 -12.80
N ILE A 393 -3.51 -24.44 -13.57
CA ILE A 393 -4.30 -24.27 -14.77
C ILE A 393 -3.75 -25.24 -15.85
N ALA A 394 -4.31 -26.44 -15.94
CA ALA A 394 -3.76 -27.49 -16.82
C ALA A 394 -3.93 -27.17 -18.33
N HIS A 395 -4.97 -26.40 -18.69
CA HIS A 395 -5.31 -26.11 -20.09
C HIS A 395 -5.60 -24.62 -20.30
N LEU A 396 -4.54 -23.80 -20.43
CA LEU A 396 -4.65 -22.34 -20.67
C LEU A 396 -5.54 -21.98 -21.87
N ASN A 397 -5.44 -22.76 -22.94
CA ASN A 397 -6.18 -22.54 -24.19
C ASN A 397 -7.71 -22.70 -24.03
N GLU A 398 -8.17 -23.41 -22.99
CA GLU A 398 -9.60 -23.59 -22.67
C GLU A 398 -10.18 -22.46 -21.80
N ILE A 399 -9.32 -21.54 -21.37
CA ILE A 399 -9.70 -20.40 -20.53
C ILE A 399 -9.74 -19.13 -21.37
N TYR A 400 -8.75 -18.94 -22.24
CA TYR A 400 -8.66 -17.75 -23.09
C TYR A 400 -7.65 -17.92 -24.23
N SER A 401 -7.57 -16.89 -25.09
CA SER A 401 -6.51 -16.75 -26.10
C SER A 401 -5.78 -15.43 -25.88
N PRO A 402 -4.45 -15.43 -25.65
CA PRO A 402 -3.67 -14.20 -25.46
C PRO A 402 -3.81 -13.22 -26.63
N HIS A 403 -3.93 -13.73 -27.86
CA HIS A 403 -4.15 -12.93 -29.06
C HIS A 403 -5.51 -12.23 -29.06
N LYS A 404 -6.52 -12.79 -28.40
CA LYS A 404 -7.88 -12.21 -28.32
C LYS A 404 -8.02 -11.23 -27.15
N THR A 405 -7.38 -11.52 -26.02
CA THR A 405 -7.56 -10.73 -24.79
C THR A 405 -6.46 -9.70 -24.57
N GLY A 406 -5.28 -9.88 -25.18
CA GLY A 406 -4.09 -9.06 -24.91
C GLY A 406 -3.47 -9.32 -23.52
N VAL A 407 -3.92 -10.34 -22.82
CA VAL A 407 -3.49 -10.73 -21.46
C VAL A 407 -2.77 -12.06 -21.53
N GLN A 408 -1.72 -12.25 -20.75
CA GLN A 408 -1.00 -13.52 -20.59
C GLN A 408 -1.17 -14.05 -19.16
N LEU A 409 -1.43 -15.35 -19.02
CA LEU A 409 -1.32 -16.09 -17.76
C LEU A 409 0.01 -16.85 -17.79
N VAL A 410 0.86 -16.63 -16.80
CA VAL A 410 2.15 -17.29 -16.60
C VAL A 410 2.00 -18.26 -15.42
N LEU A 411 2.33 -19.54 -15.62
CA LEU A 411 2.08 -20.62 -14.66
C LEU A 411 3.37 -21.18 -14.06
#